data_AF-A0A484WVJ6-F1
#
_entry.id   AF-A0A484WVJ6-F1
#
_cell.length_a   1.000
_cell.length_b   1.000
_cell.length_c   1.000
_cell.angle_alpha   90.00
_cell.angle_beta   90.00
_cell.angle_gamma   90.00
#
_symmetry.space_group_name_H-M   'P 1'
#
loop_
_entity.id
_entity.type
_entity.pdbx_description
1 polymer ?
#
loop_
_entity_poly.entity_id
_entity_poly.type
_entity_poly.pdbx_seq_one_letter_code
_entity_poly.pdbx_strand_id
1 'polypeptide(L)'
;MACLRWRVTDFTNLCGLVKFYGTAHGVGMKPIVGADFHVQSELLGDEMTQISVLAMNNTGYQNLTLLISKAYQRGYGAQGPWIDRDWLAELNEGLLLISGGRMGDVGKCLAAR
;
A
#
# COMPACT_ATOMS: atom_id res chain seq x y z
N MET A 1 -21.60 17.30 4.83
CA MET A 1 -21.02 16.53 3.72
C MET A 1 -20.63 15.16 4.29
N ALA A 2 -21.46 14.13 4.12
CA ALA A 2 -21.21 12.82 4.71
C ALA A 2 -20.24 12.04 3.80
N CYS A 3 -19.11 11.58 4.35
CA CYS A 3 -18.20 10.71 3.64
C CYS A 3 -18.87 9.34 3.46
N LEU A 4 -19.09 8.88 2.23
CA LEU A 4 -19.74 7.59 1.95
C LEU A 4 -18.79 6.39 2.07
N ARG A 5 -17.47 6.65 2.06
CA ARG A 5 -16.47 5.59 1.96
C ARG A 5 -15.18 5.99 2.67
N TRP A 6 -14.75 5.15 3.61
CA TRP A 6 -13.61 5.44 4.47
C TRP A 6 -12.47 4.46 4.18
N ARG A 7 -11.25 4.97 4.11
CA ARG A 7 -10.05 4.19 3.85
C ARG A 7 -9.14 4.16 5.07
N VAL A 8 -8.61 2.98 5.38
CA VAL A 8 -7.47 2.81 6.28
C VAL A 8 -6.26 2.39 5.46
N THR A 9 -5.14 3.08 5.64
CA THR A 9 -3.83 2.67 5.12
C THR A 9 -2.84 2.72 6.26
N ASP A 10 -2.60 1.55 6.85
CA ASP A 10 -1.54 1.37 7.82
C ASP A 10 -0.21 1.14 7.09
N PHE A 11 0.90 1.48 7.73
CA PHE A 11 2.23 1.30 7.15
C PHE A 11 2.62 -0.19 7.16
N THR A 12 2.72 -0.77 5.96
CA THR A 12 3.05 -2.17 5.65
C THR A 12 2.28 -3.19 6.49
N ASN A 13 1.06 -2.89 6.94
CA ASN A 13 0.33 -3.74 7.87
C ASN A 13 -1.19 -3.65 7.68
N LEU A 14 -1.91 -4.62 8.24
CA LEU A 14 -3.36 -4.69 8.31
C LEU A 14 -3.88 -4.90 9.75
N CYS A 15 -3.06 -4.70 10.79
CA CYS A 15 -3.49 -4.91 12.18
C CYS A 15 -4.71 -4.07 12.59
N GLY A 16 -4.90 -2.89 11.99
CA GLY A 16 -6.08 -2.04 12.24
C GLY A 16 -7.36 -2.54 11.56
N LEU A 17 -7.27 -3.48 10.62
CA LEU A 17 -8.35 -3.82 9.69
C LEU A 17 -9.59 -4.36 10.39
N VAL A 18 -9.45 -5.29 11.33
CA VAL A 18 -10.59 -5.95 11.97
C VAL A 18 -11.43 -4.95 12.78
N LYS A 19 -10.75 -4.06 13.52
CA LYS A 19 -11.41 -2.99 14.28
C LYS A 19 -12.05 -1.97 13.33
N PHE A 20 -11.33 -1.57 12.29
CA PHE A 20 -11.80 -0.60 11.31
C PHE A 20 -13.05 -1.09 10.56
N TYR A 21 -13.08 -2.37 10.18
CA TYR A 21 -14.22 -2.97 9.50
C TYR A 21 -15.48 -2.94 10.39
N GLY A 22 -15.34 -3.31 11.66
CA GLY A 22 -16.45 -3.28 12.63
C GLY A 22 -16.98 -1.86 12.87
N THR A 23 -16.08 -0.89 13.08
CA THR A 23 -16.48 0.52 13.29
C THR A 23 -17.12 1.11 12.05
N ALA A 24 -16.52 0.94 10.87
CA ALA A 24 -17.05 1.48 9.61
C ALA A 24 -18.42 0.89 9.29
N HIS A 25 -18.59 -0.42 9.47
CA HIS A 25 -19.89 -1.08 9.27
C HIS A 25 -20.94 -0.58 10.27
N GLY A 26 -20.57 -0.39 11.55
CA GLY A 26 -21.45 0.15 12.58
C GLY A 26 -21.97 1.57 12.31
N VAL A 27 -21.23 2.38 11.55
CA VAL A 27 -21.67 3.71 11.09
C VAL A 27 -22.23 3.72 9.66
N GLY A 28 -22.48 2.55 9.05
CA GLY A 28 -23.04 2.43 7.71
C GLY A 28 -22.10 2.85 6.59
N MET A 29 -20.79 2.93 6.86
CA MET A 29 -19.77 3.30 5.87
C MET A 29 -19.12 2.06 5.27
N LYS A 30 -18.81 2.13 3.97
CA LYS A 30 -18.07 1.07 3.29
C LYS A 30 -16.57 1.22 3.58
N PRO A 31 -15.92 0.24 4.24
CA PRO A 31 -14.48 0.28 4.45
C PRO A 31 -13.73 0.01 3.13
N ILE A 32 -12.63 0.73 2.91
CA ILE A 32 -11.61 0.43 1.91
C ILE A 32 -10.35 0.02 2.65
N VAL A 33 -9.81 -1.13 2.26
CA VAL A 33 -8.58 -1.69 2.81
C VAL A 33 -7.41 -1.26 1.97
N GLY A 34 -6.32 -0.86 2.61
CA GLY A 34 -5.06 -0.63 1.95
C GLY A 34 -3.89 -0.65 2.92
N ALA A 35 -2.69 -0.57 2.37
CA ALA A 35 -1.46 -0.40 3.12
C ALA A 35 -0.50 0.49 2.34
N ASP A 36 0.34 1.22 3.09
CA ASP A 36 1.42 2.02 2.53
C ASP A 36 2.71 1.21 2.53
N PHE A 37 3.49 1.28 1.46
CA PHE A 37 4.73 0.51 1.31
C PHE A 37 5.90 1.40 0.89
N HIS A 38 7.09 0.99 1.31
CA HIS A 38 8.32 1.42 0.65
C HIS A 38 8.58 0.56 -0.59
N VAL A 39 8.86 1.21 -1.71
CA VAL A 39 9.18 0.55 -2.97
C VAL A 39 10.61 0.87 -3.36
N GLN A 40 11.36 -0.17 -3.68
CA GLN A 40 12.66 -0.05 -4.32
C GLN A 40 12.51 -0.31 -5.82
N SER A 41 13.15 0.52 -6.64
CA SER A 41 13.18 0.37 -8.08
C SER A 41 14.59 0.66 -8.58
N GLU A 42 15.09 -0.18 -9.49
CA GLU A 42 16.41 0.01 -10.12
C GLU A 42 16.55 1.39 -10.78
N LEU A 43 15.44 1.97 -11.25
CA LEU A 43 15.40 3.28 -11.89
C LEU A 43 15.78 4.44 -10.96
N LEU A 44 15.58 4.28 -9.66
CA LEU A 44 15.88 5.30 -8.64
C LEU A 44 17.09 4.91 -7.77
N GLY A 45 17.77 3.81 -8.12
CA GLY A 45 18.93 3.30 -7.39
C GLY A 45 18.61 2.93 -5.94
N ASP A 46 19.37 3.49 -5.00
CA ASP A 46 19.20 3.26 -3.55
C ASP A 46 18.07 4.09 -2.93
N GLU A 47 17.42 4.97 -3.67
CA GLU A 47 16.33 5.77 -3.12
C GLU A 47 15.03 4.99 -2.98
N MET A 48 14.58 4.82 -1.74
CA MET A 48 13.25 4.28 -1.46
C MET A 48 12.16 5.30 -1.81
N THR A 49 11.10 4.81 -2.45
CA THR A 49 9.88 5.57 -2.74
C THR A 49 8.74 5.09 -1.86
N GLN A 50 7.68 5.88 -1.77
CA GLN A 50 6.46 5.50 -1.05
C GLN A 50 5.31 5.32 -2.03
N ILE A 51 4.50 4.28 -1.80
CA ILE A 51 3.28 4.03 -2.56
C ILE A 51 2.16 3.63 -1.60
N SER A 52 0.93 4.08 -1.84
CA SER A 52 -0.26 3.53 -1.17
C SER A 52 -0.93 2.52 -2.08
N VAL A 53 -1.25 1.35 -1.56
CA VAL A 53 -1.94 0.28 -2.30
C VAL A 53 -3.29 0.02 -1.65
N LEU A 54 -4.35 0.02 -2.45
CA LEU A 54 -5.72 -0.27 -2.01
C LEU A 54 -6.24 -1.55 -2.64
N ALA A 55 -6.90 -2.39 -1.84
CA ALA A 55 -7.62 -3.55 -2.34
C ALA A 55 -9.02 -3.13 -2.83
N MET A 56 -9.31 -3.36 -4.12
CA MET A 56 -10.60 -3.07 -4.73
C MET A 56 -11.60 -4.23 -4.56
N ASN A 57 -11.10 -5.46 -4.48
CA ASN A 57 -11.89 -6.69 -4.37
C ASN A 57 -11.17 -7.70 -3.45
N ASN A 58 -11.79 -8.86 -3.23
CA ASN A 58 -11.20 -9.92 -2.41
C ASN A 58 -9.88 -10.46 -2.99
N THR A 59 -9.74 -10.53 -4.31
CA THR A 59 -8.49 -10.93 -4.97
C THR A 59 -7.35 -9.96 -4.62
N GLY A 60 -7.60 -8.66 -4.73
CA GLY A 60 -6.69 -7.59 -4.33
C GLY A 60 -6.36 -7.63 -2.84
N TYR A 61 -7.30 -8.00 -1.98
CA TYR A 61 -7.02 -8.20 -0.55
C TYR A 61 -6.04 -9.35 -0.30
N GLN A 62 -6.20 -10.48 -1.01
CA GLN A 62 -5.25 -11.59 -0.94
C GLN A 62 -3.88 -11.17 -1.47
N ASN A 63 -3.82 -10.49 -2.61
CA ASN A 63 -2.59 -9.96 -3.20
C ASN A 63 -1.89 -8.96 -2.27
N LEU A 64 -2.63 -8.08 -1.61
CA LEU A 64 -2.11 -7.14 -0.61
C LEU A 64 -1.51 -7.87 0.59
N THR A 65 -2.20 -8.90 1.09
CA THR A 65 -1.72 -9.74 2.20
C THR A 65 -0.46 -10.49 1.82
N LEU A 66 -0.39 -11.03 0.60
CA LEU A 66 0.80 -11.69 0.05
C LEU A 66 1.96 -10.71 -0.09
N LEU A 67 1.73 -9.49 -0.59
CA LEU A 67 2.76 -8.44 -0.66
C LEU A 67 3.35 -8.12 0.71
N ILE A 68 2.50 -7.92 1.72
CA ILE A 68 2.94 -7.69 3.10
C ILE A 68 3.76 -8.88 3.58
N SER A 69 3.25 -10.10 3.41
CA SER A 69 3.95 -11.30 3.85
C SER A 69 5.32 -11.44 3.17
N LYS A 70 5.41 -11.23 1.85
CA LYS A 70 6.65 -11.29 1.06
C LYS A 70 7.65 -10.23 1.52
N ALA A 71 7.19 -9.02 1.83
CA ALA A 71 8.02 -7.93 2.37
C ALA A 71 8.63 -8.30 3.74
N TYR A 72 7.83 -8.89 4.63
CA TYR A 72 8.32 -9.34 5.94
C TYR A 72 9.23 -10.58 5.84
N GLN A 73 8.93 -11.53 4.95
CA GLN A 73 9.71 -12.76 4.77
C GLN A 73 11.11 -12.51 4.20
N ARG A 74 11.27 -11.48 3.35
CA ARG A 74 12.59 -11.10 2.81
C ARG A 74 13.58 -10.69 3.91
N GLY A 75 13.07 -10.25 5.06
CA GLY A 75 13.86 -9.60 6.09
C GLY A 75 14.06 -8.12 5.76
N TYR A 76 14.09 -7.30 6.79
CA TYR A 76 14.19 -5.85 6.67
C TYR A 76 15.24 -5.30 7.63
N GLY A 77 15.90 -4.22 7.22
CA GLY A 77 16.87 -3.48 8.04
C GLY A 77 16.22 -2.37 8.84
N ALA A 78 17.03 -1.41 9.30
CA ALA A 78 16.58 -0.26 10.10
C ALA A 78 15.54 0.63 9.40
N GLN A 79 15.42 0.54 8.07
CA GLN A 79 14.49 1.33 7.25
C GLN A 79 13.08 0.71 7.15
N GLY A 80 12.87 -0.47 7.76
CA GLY A 80 11.59 -1.18 7.70
C GLY A 80 11.40 -2.01 6.42
N PRO A 81 10.27 -2.72 6.29
CA PRO A 81 9.99 -3.60 5.15
C PRO A 81 9.75 -2.81 3.86
N TRP A 82 10.36 -3.26 2.77
CA TRP A 82 10.16 -2.73 1.41
C TRP A 82 9.73 -3.83 0.44
N ILE A 83 9.14 -3.42 -0.69
CA ILE A 83 8.76 -4.30 -1.80
C ILE A 83 9.51 -3.88 -3.07
N ASP A 84 9.76 -4.84 -3.94
CA ASP A 84 10.25 -4.54 -5.29
C ASP A 84 9.08 -4.11 -6.17
N ARG A 85 9.34 -3.14 -7.06
CA ARG A 85 8.34 -2.68 -8.03
C ARG A 85 7.78 -3.83 -8.88
N ASP A 86 8.60 -4.83 -9.20
CA ASP A 86 8.19 -5.97 -10.03
C ASP A 86 7.14 -6.85 -9.35
N TRP A 87 7.15 -6.94 -8.01
CA TRP A 87 6.13 -7.69 -7.28
C TRP A 87 4.75 -7.06 -7.41
N LEU A 88 4.68 -5.73 -7.58
CA LEU A 88 3.41 -5.04 -7.86
C LEU A 88 2.90 -5.36 -9.27
N ALA A 89 3.81 -5.61 -10.23
CA ALA A 89 3.42 -6.03 -11.57
C ALA A 89 2.90 -7.48 -11.57
N GLU A 90 3.51 -8.37 -10.80
CA GLU A 90 3.05 -9.76 -10.60
C GLU A 90 1.69 -9.82 -9.91
N LEU A 91 1.49 -9.01 -8.85
CA LEU A 91 0.31 -9.05 -7.98
C LEU A 91 -0.69 -7.93 -8.27
N ASN A 92 -0.76 -7.43 -9.51
CA ASN A 92 -1.54 -6.24 -9.87
C ASN A 92 -3.06 -6.40 -9.75
N GLU A 93 -3.56 -7.64 -9.78
CA GLU A 93 -4.99 -7.88 -9.91
C GLU A 93 -5.77 -7.37 -8.68
N GLY A 94 -6.78 -6.54 -8.93
CA GLY A 94 -7.64 -6.02 -7.87
C GLY A 94 -6.98 -4.99 -6.97
N LEU A 95 -5.79 -4.50 -7.30
CA LEU A 95 -5.09 -3.45 -6.57
C LEU A 95 -5.25 -2.08 -7.25
N LEU A 96 -5.39 -1.03 -6.45
CA LEU A 96 -5.34 0.36 -6.89
C LEU A 96 -4.14 1.05 -6.24
N LEU A 97 -3.25 1.57 -7.07
CA LEU A 97 -2.01 2.22 -6.65
C LEU A 97 -2.19 3.74 -6.61
N ILE A 98 -1.70 4.37 -5.55
CA ILE A 98 -1.55 5.82 -5.45
C ILE A 98 -0.07 6.13 -5.33
N SER A 99 0.40 6.99 -6.22
CA SER A 99 1.81 7.28 -6.44
C SER A 99 2.59 7.85 -5.24
N GLY A 100 2.00 8.04 -4.06
CA GLY A 100 2.72 8.58 -2.89
C GLY A 100 3.09 10.07 -3.01
N GLY A 101 2.61 10.77 -4.05
CA GLY A 101 2.82 12.20 -4.23
C GLY A 101 4.30 12.55 -4.40
N ARG A 102 4.80 13.51 -3.59
CA ARG A 102 6.20 13.98 -3.65
C ARG A 102 7.23 12.88 -3.33
N MET A 103 6.87 11.95 -2.44
CA MET A 103 7.75 10.84 -2.04
C MET A 103 7.63 9.61 -2.95
N GLY A 104 6.74 9.71 -3.94
CA GLY A 104 6.56 8.74 -5.00
C GLY A 104 7.69 8.66 -5.99
N ASP A 105 7.72 7.56 -6.73
CA ASP A 105 8.57 7.41 -7.91
C ASP A 105 8.40 8.59 -8.90
N VAL A 106 7.16 8.89 -9.26
CA VAL A 106 6.83 9.99 -10.18
C VAL A 106 7.16 11.34 -9.58
N GLY A 107 6.86 11.55 -8.29
CA GLY A 107 7.12 12.83 -7.61
C GLY A 107 8.60 13.15 -7.50
N LYS A 108 9.43 12.16 -7.21
CA LYS A 108 10.89 12.30 -7.16
C LYS A 108 11.48 12.57 -8.54
N CYS A 109 11.04 11.83 -9.56
CA CYS A 109 11.46 12.08 -10.94
C CYS A 109 11.11 13.51 -11.41
N LEU A 110 9.97 14.05 -10.99
CA LEU A 110 9.57 15.43 -11.30
C LEU A 110 10.37 16.47 -10.51
N ALA A 111 10.77 16.18 -9.27
CA ALA A 111 11.52 17.09 -8.42
C ALA A 111 13.04 17.11 -8.69
N ALA A 112 13.56 16.09 -9.39
CA ALA A 112 14.96 16.01 -9.80
C ALA A 112 15.31 16.90 -11.02
N ARG A 113 14.38 17.77 -11.45
CA ARG A 113 14.52 18.73 -12.54
C ARG A 113 14.57 20.14 -12.00
#